data_AF-A0A397V1H2-F1
#
_entry.id   AF-A0A397V1H2-F1
#
_cell.length_a   1.000
_cell.length_b   1.000
_cell.length_c   1.000
_cell.angle_alpha   90.00
_cell.angle_beta   90.00
_cell.angle_gamma   90.00
#
_symmetry.space_group_name_H-M   'P 1'
#
loop_
_entity.id
_entity.type
_entity.pdbx_description
1 polymer ?
#
loop_
_entity_poly.entity_id
_entity_poly.type
_entity_poly.pdbx_seq_one_letter_code
_entity_poly.pdbx_strand_id
1 'polypeptide(L)'
;MQKKQADKRVFACINSTKIYTSDNGENDANNLVIGVLQRYRNRYILNAEELINALVKQKYTVKFLNFDVGCSLPTTAKLLEDVDVLISSHGNGIGDAIFMAPKTSVLSIDSRFYTEPWFTYVHTASGRRFYNFECVSSDCQVADI
;
A
#
# COMPACT_ATOMS: atom_id res chain seq x y z
N MET A 1 25.14 25.28 -18.99
CA MET A 1 24.58 24.18 -18.18
C MET A 1 23.27 24.64 -17.53
N GLN A 2 22.13 24.35 -18.13
CA GLN A 2 20.84 24.56 -17.48
C GLN A 2 20.66 23.47 -16.42
N LYS A 3 20.52 23.85 -15.14
CA LYS A 3 20.07 22.93 -14.08
C LYS A 3 18.67 22.45 -14.50
N LYS A 4 18.54 21.20 -14.95
CA LYS A 4 17.25 20.53 -15.12
C LYS A 4 16.54 20.59 -13.77
N GLN A 5 15.53 21.46 -13.68
CA GLN A 5 14.66 21.54 -12.51
C GLN A 5 13.95 20.18 -12.44
N ALA A 6 14.30 19.36 -11.45
CA ALA A 6 13.66 18.06 -11.27
C ALA A 6 12.14 18.28 -11.18
N ASP A 7 11.38 17.59 -12.02
CA ASP A 7 9.93 17.70 -12.05
C ASP A 7 9.41 17.34 -10.64
N LYS A 8 8.81 18.32 -9.95
CA LYS A 8 8.35 18.16 -8.56
C LYS A 8 7.37 16.99 -8.40
N ARG A 9 6.71 16.57 -9.49
CA ARG A 9 5.81 15.40 -9.52
C ARG A 9 6.54 14.06 -9.30
N VAL A 10 7.84 13.98 -9.59
CA VAL A 10 8.66 12.76 -9.44
C VAL A 10 8.73 12.29 -7.98
N PHE A 11 8.70 13.24 -7.04
CA PHE A 11 8.82 13.00 -5.60
C PHE A 11 7.53 13.29 -4.81
N ALA A 12 6.42 13.58 -5.49
CA ALA A 12 5.19 14.02 -4.82
C ALA A 12 4.66 12.97 -3.83
N CYS A 13 4.73 11.69 -4.18
CA CYS A 13 4.35 10.57 -3.31
C CYS A 13 5.18 10.47 -2.01
N ILE A 14 6.46 10.86 -2.01
CA ILE A 14 7.27 10.86 -0.79
C ILE A 14 6.66 11.84 0.21
N ASN A 15 6.33 13.04 -0.25
CA ASN A 15 5.80 14.09 0.62
C ASN A 15 4.39 13.77 1.14
N SER A 16 3.64 12.92 0.44
CA SER A 16 2.33 12.43 0.92
C SER A 16 2.43 11.15 1.75
N THR A 17 3.61 10.56 1.89
CA THR A 17 3.82 9.38 2.72
C THR A 17 3.84 9.79 4.19
N LYS A 18 3.15 9.03 5.04
CA LYS A 18 3.18 9.22 6.50
C LYS A 18 3.60 7.91 7.15
N ILE A 19 4.46 8.01 8.15
CA ILE A 19 4.92 6.85 8.93
C ILE A 19 4.31 6.98 10.33
N TYR A 20 3.65 5.92 10.76
CA TYR A 20 3.04 5.80 12.07
C TYR A 20 3.76 4.70 12.85
N THR A 21 4.17 5.02 14.07
CA THR A 21 4.83 4.09 15.00
C THR A 21 4.16 4.20 16.36
N SER A 22 4.22 3.14 17.17
CA SER A 22 3.78 3.22 18.57
C SER A 22 4.83 3.99 19.40
N ASP A 23 4.41 4.95 20.22
CA ASP A 23 5.27 5.88 20.96
C ASP A 23 6.12 5.26 22.09
N ASN A 24 6.08 3.94 22.28
CA ASN A 24 6.88 3.25 23.29
C ASN A 24 8.16 2.73 22.63
N GLY A 25 9.25 3.48 22.76
CA GLY A 25 10.55 3.31 22.10
C GLY A 25 11.34 2.02 22.36
N GLU A 26 10.68 0.88 22.49
CA GLU A 26 11.30 -0.43 22.31
C GLU A 26 11.25 -0.78 20.82
N ASN A 27 12.35 -0.49 20.13
CA ASN A 27 12.62 -1.04 18.81
C ASN A 27 12.85 -2.55 18.94
N ASP A 28 11.77 -3.32 19.01
CA ASP A 28 11.85 -4.76 18.81
C ASP A 28 12.37 -5.01 17.39
N ALA A 29 13.50 -5.71 17.28
CA ALA A 29 14.19 -6.00 16.01
C ALA A 29 13.37 -6.82 15.00
N ASN A 30 12.11 -7.14 15.32
CA ASN A 30 11.13 -7.86 14.50
C ASN A 30 9.96 -6.98 14.03
N ASN A 31 10.10 -5.65 14.05
CA ASN A 31 8.98 -4.77 13.76
C ASN A 31 8.64 -4.77 12.26
N LEU A 32 7.67 -5.60 11.87
CA LEU A 32 7.15 -5.67 10.51
C LEU A 32 6.68 -4.29 10.04
N VAL A 33 7.08 -3.90 8.83
CA VAL A 33 6.62 -2.67 8.19
C VAL A 33 5.42 -2.99 7.31
N ILE A 34 4.27 -2.42 7.68
CA ILE A 34 3.02 -2.60 6.94
C ILE A 34 2.77 -1.35 6.09
N GLY A 35 2.82 -1.51 4.76
CA GLY A 35 2.42 -0.48 3.82
C GLY A 35 0.90 -0.47 3.66
N VAL A 36 0.25 0.69 3.81
CA VAL A 36 -1.16 0.87 3.49
C VAL A 36 -1.25 1.84 2.32
N LEU A 37 -1.53 1.33 1.13
CA LEU A 37 -1.61 2.11 -0.11
C LEU A 37 -3.04 2.56 -0.39
N GLN A 38 -3.22 3.87 -0.58
CA GLN A 38 -4.46 4.49 -1.00
C GLN A 38 -4.37 5.07 -2.41
N ARG A 39 -5.44 4.88 -3.19
CA ARG A 39 -5.69 5.52 -4.48
C ARG A 39 -7.10 6.10 -4.55
N TYR A 40 -7.30 7.18 -3.79
CA TYR A 40 -8.56 7.91 -3.60
C TYR A 40 -9.38 8.20 -4.86
N ARG A 41 -8.77 8.29 -6.04
CA ARG A 41 -9.51 8.59 -7.28
C ARG A 41 -10.33 7.43 -7.82
N ASN A 42 -9.85 6.20 -7.65
CA ASN A 42 -10.46 5.05 -8.32
C ASN A 42 -10.82 3.95 -7.32
N ARG A 43 -9.88 3.58 -6.46
CA ARG A 43 -9.94 2.35 -5.65
C ARG A 43 -9.22 2.65 -4.35
N TYR A 44 -9.96 2.67 -3.25
CA TYR A 44 -9.43 3.03 -1.94
C TYR A 44 -10.09 2.20 -0.84
N ILE A 45 -9.44 2.14 0.32
CA ILE A 45 -9.97 1.45 1.49
C ILE A 45 -10.80 2.48 2.26
N LEU A 46 -12.11 2.27 2.37
CA LEU A 46 -13.05 3.23 2.97
C LEU A 46 -12.64 3.62 4.40
N ASN A 47 -12.25 2.63 5.20
CA ASN A 47 -11.88 2.75 6.62
C ASN A 47 -10.36 2.66 6.84
N ALA A 48 -9.58 3.30 5.95
CA ALA A 48 -8.13 3.25 6.00
C ALA A 48 -7.55 3.80 7.32
N GLU A 49 -8.14 4.87 7.86
CA GLU A 49 -7.67 5.47 9.11
C GLU A 49 -7.91 4.55 10.31
N GLU A 50 -9.08 3.92 10.40
CA GLU A 50 -9.38 2.93 11.44
C GLU A 50 -8.46 1.71 11.34
N LEU A 51 -8.18 1.25 10.11
CA LEU A 51 -7.22 0.18 9.87
C LEU A 51 -5.81 0.56 10.35
N ILE A 52 -5.31 1.74 9.97
CA ILE A 52 -3.98 2.22 10.39
C ILE A 52 -3.91 2.32 11.91
N ASN A 53 -4.93 2.92 12.55
CA ASN A 53 -4.99 3.06 14.01
C ASN A 53 -5.00 1.69 14.70
N ALA A 54 -5.74 0.72 14.17
CA ALA A 54 -5.76 -0.63 14.70
C ALA A 54 -4.38 -1.31 14.60
N LEU A 55 -3.70 -1.17 13.46
CA LEU A 55 -2.35 -1.73 13.25
C LEU A 55 -1.30 -1.08 14.17
N VAL A 56 -1.33 0.24 14.30
CA VAL A 56 -0.45 0.99 15.22
C VAL A 56 -0.70 0.58 16.67
N LYS A 57 -1.96 0.34 17.05
CA LYS A 57 -2.33 -0.17 18.39
C LYS A 57 -1.76 -1.59 18.64
N GLN A 58 -1.60 -2.40 17.59
CA GLN A 58 -0.89 -3.68 17.64
C GLN A 58 0.64 -3.54 17.58
N LYS A 59 1.16 -2.31 17.68
CA LYS A 59 2.58 -1.94 17.69
C LYS A 59 3.32 -2.12 16.35
N TYR A 60 2.62 -2.32 15.25
CA TYR A 60 3.26 -2.36 13.93
C TYR A 60 3.71 -0.98 13.46
N THR A 61 4.80 -0.93 12.70
CA THR A 61 5.16 0.26 11.92
C THR A 61 4.28 0.32 10.69
N VAL A 62 3.53 1.40 10.51
CA VAL A 62 2.62 1.56 9.38
C VAL A 62 3.10 2.68 8.47
N LYS A 63 3.34 2.37 7.20
CA LYS A 63 3.68 3.33 6.15
C LYS A 63 2.44 3.60 5.31
N PHE A 64 1.81 4.74 5.51
CA PHE A 64 0.73 5.20 4.65
C PHE A 64 1.30 5.74 3.34
N LEU A 65 0.83 5.21 2.22
CA LEU A 65 1.28 5.55 0.88
C LEU A 65 0.11 6.14 0.07
N ASN A 66 0.35 7.25 -0.62
CA ASN A 66 -0.61 7.84 -1.54
C ASN A 66 0.08 8.14 -2.87
N PHE A 67 -0.32 7.43 -3.93
CA PHE A 67 0.29 7.57 -5.25
C PHE A 67 -0.54 8.40 -6.23
N ASP A 68 -1.72 8.87 -5.84
CA ASP A 68 -2.56 9.71 -6.71
C ASP A 68 -2.01 11.13 -6.91
N VAL A 69 -1.07 11.55 -6.05
CA VAL A 69 -0.30 12.79 -6.21
C VAL A 69 0.84 12.68 -7.25
N GLY A 70 1.07 11.48 -7.79
CA GLY A 70 2.15 11.17 -8.71
C GLY A 70 3.38 10.58 -8.01
N CYS A 71 3.93 9.50 -8.59
CA CYS A 71 5.14 8.84 -8.11
C CYS A 71 5.96 8.34 -9.29
N SER A 72 7.27 8.55 -9.27
CA SER A 72 8.16 7.94 -10.25
C SER A 72 8.52 6.51 -9.87
N LEU A 73 8.83 5.64 -10.84
CA LEU A 73 9.19 4.24 -10.56
C LEU A 73 10.35 4.10 -9.55
N PRO A 74 11.46 4.86 -9.64
CA PRO A 74 12.53 4.77 -8.63
C PRO A 74 12.05 5.15 -7.22
N THR A 75 11.15 6.13 -7.13
CA THR A 75 10.58 6.57 -5.86
C THR A 75 9.62 5.54 -5.29
N THR A 76 8.73 4.98 -6.12
CA THR A 76 7.88 3.85 -5.73
C THR A 76 8.72 2.70 -5.20
N ALA A 77 9.80 2.35 -5.91
CA ALA A 77 10.71 1.29 -5.48
C ALA A 77 11.33 1.56 -4.11
N LYS A 78 11.82 2.78 -3.90
CA LYS A 78 12.41 3.20 -2.62
C LYS A 78 11.40 3.21 -1.47
N LEU A 79 10.12 3.50 -1.73
CA LEU A 79 9.09 3.52 -0.70
C LEU A 79 8.64 2.11 -0.28
N LEU A 80 8.78 1.12 -1.17
CA LEU A 80 8.29 -0.25 -0.98
C LEU A 80 9.39 -1.27 -0.64
N GLU A 81 10.68 -0.92 -0.78
CA GLU A 81 11.80 -1.86 -0.60
C GLU A 81 11.87 -2.50 0.80
N ASP A 82 11.38 -1.80 1.82
CA ASP A 82 11.37 -2.19 3.23
C ASP A 82 9.97 -2.60 3.73
N VAL A 83 8.98 -2.71 2.84
CA VAL A 83 7.61 -3.09 3.20
C VAL A 83 7.48 -4.62 3.22
N ASP A 84 7.11 -5.17 4.37
CA ASP A 84 6.93 -6.61 4.59
C ASP A 84 5.53 -7.10 4.19
N VAL A 85 4.53 -6.25 4.45
CA VAL A 85 3.13 -6.49 4.11
C VAL A 85 2.58 -5.25 3.41
N LEU A 86 2.11 -5.40 2.18
CA LEU A 86 1.39 -4.34 1.48
C LEU A 86 -0.11 -4.60 1.54
N ILE A 87 -0.84 -3.70 2.17
CA ILE A 87 -2.29 -3.65 2.15
C ILE A 87 -2.71 -2.58 1.14
N SER A 88 -3.52 -2.96 0.16
CA SER A 88 -4.06 -2.05 -0.85
C SER A 88 -5.50 -2.44 -1.17
N SER A 89 -6.31 -1.49 -1.62
CA SER A 89 -7.52 -1.84 -2.34
C SER A 89 -7.19 -2.54 -3.65
N HIS A 90 -8.12 -3.33 -4.19
CA HIS A 90 -8.04 -3.97 -5.51
C HIS A 90 -7.41 -3.07 -6.62
N GLY A 91 -6.80 -3.68 -7.64
CA GLY A 91 -6.32 -2.99 -8.84
C GLY A 91 -4.85 -2.61 -8.90
N ASN A 92 -4.52 -1.65 -9.78
CA ASN A 92 -3.14 -1.35 -10.16
C ASN A 92 -2.19 -0.99 -9.00
N GLY A 93 -2.69 -0.49 -7.86
CA GLY A 93 -1.85 -0.25 -6.68
C GLY A 93 -1.21 -1.54 -6.13
N ILE A 94 -1.84 -2.68 -6.35
CA ILE A 94 -1.31 -4.00 -6.02
C ILE A 94 -0.11 -4.34 -6.90
N GLY A 95 -0.09 -3.89 -8.15
CA GLY A 95 1.04 -4.08 -9.07
C GLY A 95 2.35 -3.49 -8.54
N ASP A 96 2.30 -2.46 -7.69
CA ASP A 96 3.48 -1.86 -7.09
C ASP A 96 4.22 -2.81 -6.13
N ALA A 97 3.56 -3.89 -5.68
CA ALA A 97 4.17 -4.92 -4.84
C ALA A 97 5.43 -5.56 -5.47
N ILE A 98 5.59 -5.50 -6.79
CA ILE A 98 6.78 -6.00 -7.48
C ILE A 98 8.08 -5.36 -6.96
N PHE A 99 8.00 -4.18 -6.34
CA PHE A 99 9.13 -3.50 -5.74
C PHE A 99 9.46 -3.91 -4.31
N MET A 100 8.59 -4.66 -3.64
CA MET A 100 8.87 -5.23 -2.31
C MET A 100 9.92 -6.34 -2.39
N ALA A 101 10.54 -6.71 -1.28
CA ALA A 101 11.40 -7.90 -1.24
C ALA A 101 10.62 -9.20 -1.56
N PRO A 102 11.26 -10.27 -2.07
CA PRO A 102 10.64 -11.58 -2.21
C PRO A 102 10.16 -12.15 -0.86
N LYS A 103 9.18 -13.08 -0.87
CA LYS A 103 8.58 -13.73 0.31
C LYS A 103 7.79 -12.80 1.25
N THR A 104 7.59 -11.54 0.85
CA THR A 104 6.66 -10.60 1.48
C THR A 104 5.21 -10.96 1.14
N SER A 105 4.26 -10.30 1.81
CA SER A 105 2.83 -10.56 1.63
C SER A 105 2.10 -9.35 1.09
N VAL A 106 1.11 -9.60 0.24
CA VAL A 106 0.19 -8.59 -0.28
C VAL A 106 -1.22 -8.97 0.12
N LEU A 107 -1.92 -8.03 0.75
CA LEU A 107 -3.29 -8.13 1.19
C LEU A 107 -4.15 -7.20 0.35
N SER A 108 -4.98 -7.78 -0.50
CA SER A 108 -5.97 -7.04 -1.28
C SER A 108 -7.24 -6.90 -0.46
N ILE A 109 -7.76 -5.67 -0.31
CA ILE A 109 -9.09 -5.41 0.21
C ILE A 109 -9.98 -5.04 -0.97
N ASP A 110 -10.83 -5.99 -1.37
CA ASP A 110 -11.66 -5.89 -2.57
C ASP A 110 -13.05 -5.36 -2.20
N SER A 111 -13.58 -4.49 -3.05
CA SER A 111 -14.97 -4.06 -2.94
C SER A 111 -15.90 -5.21 -3.32
N ARG A 112 -17.14 -5.13 -2.86
CA ARG A 112 -18.15 -6.15 -3.13
C ARG A 112 -18.29 -6.43 -4.63
N PHE A 113 -18.36 -7.71 -5.00
CA PHE A 113 -18.53 -8.18 -6.39
C PHE A 113 -17.36 -7.85 -7.34
N TYR A 114 -16.23 -7.41 -6.79
CA TYR A 114 -15.02 -7.20 -7.56
C TYR A 114 -14.03 -8.34 -7.33
N THR A 115 -13.53 -8.93 -8.42
CA THR A 115 -12.46 -9.93 -8.35
C THR A 115 -11.57 -9.85 -9.60
N GLU A 116 -10.26 -9.74 -9.38
CA GLU A 116 -9.26 -9.76 -10.44
C GLU A 116 -8.24 -10.87 -10.16
N PRO A 117 -8.48 -12.11 -10.65
CA PRO A 117 -7.63 -13.25 -10.31
C PRO A 117 -6.18 -13.11 -10.81
N TRP A 118 -5.94 -12.26 -11.81
CA TRP A 118 -4.62 -12.09 -12.42
C TRP A 118 -3.56 -11.57 -11.43
N PHE A 119 -3.94 -10.74 -10.45
CA PHE A 119 -3.00 -10.25 -9.42
C PHE A 119 -2.44 -11.40 -8.57
N THR A 120 -3.28 -12.39 -8.25
CA THR A 120 -2.86 -13.59 -7.51
C THR A 120 -1.73 -14.31 -8.25
N TYR A 121 -1.90 -14.54 -9.55
CA TYR A 121 -0.90 -15.26 -10.36
C TYR A 121 0.42 -14.51 -10.46
N VAL A 122 0.38 -13.19 -10.70
CA VAL A 122 1.60 -12.38 -10.85
C VAL A 122 2.38 -12.31 -9.53
N HIS A 123 1.67 -12.19 -8.40
CA HIS A 123 2.31 -12.09 -7.09
C HIS A 123 2.90 -13.41 -6.63
N THR A 124 2.15 -14.50 -6.79
CA THR A 124 2.66 -15.85 -6.48
C THR A 124 3.85 -16.21 -7.37
N ALA A 125 3.79 -15.94 -8.67
CA ALA A 125 4.91 -16.17 -9.60
C ALA A 125 6.16 -15.35 -9.27
N SER A 126 6.00 -14.15 -8.69
CA SER A 126 7.10 -13.30 -8.26
C SER A 126 7.56 -13.56 -6.81
N GLY A 127 7.10 -14.66 -6.20
CA GLY A 127 7.53 -15.13 -4.89
C GLY A 127 6.89 -14.41 -3.71
N ARG A 128 5.77 -13.73 -3.91
CA ARG A 128 4.99 -13.04 -2.86
C ARG A 128 3.76 -13.84 -2.50
N ARG A 129 3.40 -13.81 -1.23
CA ARG A 129 2.11 -14.38 -0.78
C ARG A 129 1.02 -13.37 -1.10
N PHE A 130 -0.09 -13.84 -1.67
CA PHE A 130 -1.24 -12.98 -1.96
C PHE A 130 -2.45 -13.48 -1.18
N TYR A 131 -3.11 -12.56 -0.49
CA TYR A 131 -4.35 -12.80 0.23
C TYR A 131 -5.38 -11.80 -0.25
N ASN A 132 -6.57 -12.28 -0.58
CA ASN A 132 -7.69 -11.43 -0.95
C ASN A 132 -8.75 -11.45 0.15
N PHE A 133 -9.16 -10.27 0.58
CA PHE A 133 -10.32 -10.05 1.43
C PHE A 133 -11.39 -9.35 0.63
N GLU A 134 -12.38 -10.12 0.17
CA GLU A 134 -13.59 -9.58 -0.45
C GLU A 134 -14.57 -9.15 0.64
N CYS A 135 -14.99 -7.88 0.61
CA CYS A 135 -16.09 -7.46 1.47
C CYS A 135 -17.44 -7.80 0.83
N VAL A 136 -18.21 -8.67 1.47
CA VAL A 136 -19.53 -9.10 1.00
C VAL A 136 -20.69 -8.18 1.43
N SER A 137 -20.43 -7.21 2.31
CA SER A 137 -21.43 -6.25 2.80
C SER A 137 -21.75 -5.16 1.76
N SER A 138 -23.00 -4.67 1.76
CA SER A 138 -23.41 -3.49 0.96
C SER A 138 -22.62 -2.23 1.30
N ASP A 139 -22.15 -2.10 2.54
CA ASP A 139 -21.45 -0.90 3.02
C ASP A 139 -20.06 -0.73 2.39
N CYS A 140 -19.54 -1.79 1.76
CA CYS A 140 -18.23 -1.80 1.12
C CYS A 140 -18.29 -1.50 -0.39
N GLN A 141 -19.44 -1.05 -0.89
CA GLN A 141 -19.55 -0.57 -2.25
C GLN A 141 -19.01 0.87 -2.30
N VAL A 142 -17.84 1.05 -2.92
CA VAL A 142 -17.40 2.39 -3.32
C VAL A 142 -18.38 2.82 -4.41
N ALA A 143 -19.17 3.88 -4.18
CA ALA A 143 -20.17 4.32 -5.14
C ALA A 143 -19.51 4.54 -6.50
N ASP A 144 -19.97 3.83 -7.53
CA ASP A 144 -19.66 4.15 -8.92
C ASP A 144 -20.22 5.57 -9.17
N ILE A 145 -19.33 6.54 -9.38
CA ILE A 145 -19.69 7.87 -9.91
C ILE A 145 -19.24 7.92 -11.36
#